data_AF-A0A848M0V4-F1
#
_entry.id   AF-A0A848M0V4-F1
#
_cell.length_a   1.000
_cell.length_b   1.000
_cell.length_c   1.000
_cell.angle_alpha   90.00
_cell.angle_beta   90.00
_cell.angle_gamma   90.00
#
_symmetry.space_group_name_H-M   'P 1'
#
loop_
_entity.id
_entity.type
_entity.pdbx_description
1 polymer ?
#
loop_
_entity_poly.entity_id
_entity_poly.type
_entity_poly.pdbx_seq_one_letter_code
_entity_poly.pdbx_strand_id
1 'polypeptide(L)'
;MTSRSVGGGGGGGSAKPPTAQGPGKWVSKKPAGSAESQRYQQQVTGRPASEVYMVNDVEYDGFSPHQVLLEAKGEQYQQFFDADGIPLPWFARGEGFKGLMEQARRQSQLAERLGLPLEWHVAEAHTTLAFEQLFKQAGLKNIQVVHVPLRPKR
;
A
#
# COMPACT_ATOMS: atom_id res chain seq x y z
N MET A 1 25.73 -33.86 47.48
CA MET A 1 24.36 -34.27 47.88
C MET A 1 23.72 -33.03 48.47
N THR A 2 22.69 -32.40 47.94
CA THR A 2 21.55 -32.88 47.12
C THR A 2 21.07 -31.71 46.26
N SER A 3 20.71 -32.04 45.02
CA SER A 3 20.09 -31.16 44.03
C SER A 3 18.70 -30.69 44.46
N ARG A 4 18.28 -29.53 43.93
CA ARG A 4 16.91 -29.34 43.44
C ARG A 4 16.81 -28.16 42.47
N SER A 5 16.62 -28.51 41.20
CA SER A 5 16.10 -27.64 40.14
C SER A 5 14.59 -27.49 40.27
N VAL A 6 14.09 -26.28 40.04
CA VAL A 6 12.74 -25.92 39.59
C VAL A 6 12.97 -24.62 38.77
N GLY A 7 12.57 -24.42 37.51
CA GLY A 7 11.51 -25.02 36.71
C GLY A 7 10.39 -23.99 36.50
N GLY A 8 10.39 -23.29 35.36
CA GLY A 8 9.30 -22.41 34.90
C GLY A 8 9.84 -21.07 34.34
N GLY A 9 9.82 -20.76 33.05
CA GLY A 9 8.79 -21.08 32.05
C GLY A 9 7.90 -19.86 31.87
N GLY A 10 8.32 -18.92 31.02
CA GLY A 10 7.60 -17.67 30.76
C GLY A 10 8.28 -16.86 29.67
N GLY A 11 8.39 -17.44 28.47
CA GLY A 11 8.85 -16.75 27.28
C GLY A 11 7.85 -15.68 26.87
N GLY A 12 7.93 -14.50 27.48
CA GLY A 12 7.32 -13.29 26.95
C GLY A 12 8.04 -12.95 25.65
N GLY A 13 7.44 -13.33 24.52
CA GLY A 13 7.87 -12.94 23.19
C GLY A 13 7.87 -11.41 23.11
N SER A 14 9.02 -10.82 23.42
CA SER A 14 9.25 -9.39 23.25
C SER A 14 9.17 -9.14 21.75
N ALA A 15 8.08 -8.53 21.29
CA ALA A 15 7.99 -8.03 19.93
C ALA A 15 9.22 -7.14 19.71
N LYS A 16 10.11 -7.59 18.83
CA LYS A 16 11.33 -6.87 18.50
C LYS A 16 10.89 -5.48 18.03
N PRO A 17 11.47 -4.37 18.55
CA PRO A 17 11.14 -3.05 18.04
C PRO A 17 11.30 -3.06 16.52
N PRO A 18 10.34 -2.48 15.77
CA PRO A 18 10.38 -2.54 14.32
C PRO A 18 11.72 -1.94 13.88
N THR A 19 12.52 -2.75 13.19
CA THR A 19 13.78 -2.28 12.63
C THR A 19 13.46 -1.19 11.63
N ALA A 20 14.42 -0.30 11.34
CA ALA A 20 14.25 0.68 10.25
C ALA A 20 13.90 0.04 8.89
N GLN A 21 14.07 -1.27 8.76
CA GLN A 21 13.80 -2.06 7.56
C GLN A 21 12.34 -2.53 7.46
N GLY A 22 11.56 -2.43 8.54
CA GLY A 22 10.15 -2.87 8.59
C GLY A 22 9.96 -4.38 8.53
N PRO A 23 8.70 -4.86 8.42
CA PRO A 23 8.37 -6.30 8.45
C PRO A 23 8.58 -7.04 7.12
N GLY A 24 8.86 -6.31 6.04
CA GLY A 24 9.01 -6.85 4.69
C GLY A 24 10.43 -6.77 4.15
N LYS A 25 10.54 -6.96 2.84
CA LYS A 25 11.80 -6.92 2.09
C LYS A 25 11.60 -6.25 0.74
N TRP A 26 12.61 -5.55 0.28
CA TRP A 26 12.66 -5.04 -1.09
C TRP A 26 12.92 -6.19 -2.07
N VAL A 27 12.15 -6.22 -3.16
CA VAL A 27 12.27 -7.24 -4.21
C VAL A 27 12.36 -6.55 -5.56
N SER A 28 13.34 -6.95 -6.37
CA SER A 28 13.47 -6.50 -7.75
C SER A 28 12.42 -7.17 -8.65
N LYS A 29 11.72 -6.37 -9.45
CA LYS A 29 10.69 -6.81 -10.39
C LYS A 29 10.82 -6.00 -11.69
N LYS A 30 10.33 -6.57 -12.79
CA LYS A 30 10.16 -5.78 -14.02
C LYS A 30 9.16 -4.65 -13.73
N PRO A 31 9.51 -3.37 -14.00
CA PRO A 31 8.58 -2.26 -13.82
C PRO A 31 7.27 -2.52 -14.56
N ALA A 32 6.15 -2.28 -13.89
CA ALA A 32 4.82 -2.39 -14.46
C ALA A 32 4.29 -1.02 -14.90
N GLY A 33 3.22 -1.02 -15.69
CA GLY A 33 2.56 0.21 -16.13
C GLY A 33 3.38 1.07 -17.11
N SER A 34 2.91 2.29 -17.33
CA SER A 34 3.53 3.25 -18.25
C SER A 34 4.79 3.89 -17.66
N ALA A 35 5.59 4.56 -18.49
CA ALA A 35 6.74 5.34 -18.03
C ALA A 35 6.33 6.43 -17.01
N GLU A 36 5.16 7.04 -17.16
CA GLU A 36 4.64 8.03 -16.21
C GLU A 36 4.23 7.37 -14.89
N SER A 37 3.61 6.18 -14.93
CA SER A 37 3.29 5.40 -13.72
C SER A 37 4.56 5.02 -12.96
N GLN A 38 5.60 4.57 -13.67
CA GLN A 38 6.90 4.24 -13.08
C GLN A 38 7.58 5.47 -12.46
N ARG A 39 7.53 6.61 -13.15
CA ARG A 39 8.05 7.86 -12.63
C ARG A 39 7.30 8.34 -11.39
N TYR A 40 5.98 8.16 -11.38
CA TYR A 40 5.15 8.49 -10.23
C TYR A 40 5.47 7.59 -9.04
N GLN A 41 5.60 6.28 -9.25
CA GLN A 41 6.03 5.35 -8.21
C GLN A 41 7.37 5.79 -7.60
N GLN A 42 8.37 6.11 -8.44
CA GLN A 42 9.66 6.61 -7.97
C GLN A 42 9.54 7.90 -7.16
N GLN A 43 8.65 8.80 -7.56
CA GLN A 43 8.40 10.05 -6.83
C GLN A 43 7.81 9.79 -5.44
N VAL A 44 6.84 8.88 -5.33
CA VAL A 44 6.16 8.54 -4.06
C VAL A 44 7.08 7.78 -3.12
N THR A 45 7.81 6.80 -3.64
CA THR A 45 8.54 5.82 -2.82
C THR A 45 10.00 6.21 -2.59
N GLY A 46 10.55 7.10 -3.42
CA GLY A 46 11.98 7.41 -3.45
C GLY A 46 12.85 6.23 -3.94
N ARG A 47 12.25 5.21 -4.55
CA ARG A 47 12.88 3.96 -4.97
C ARG A 47 12.69 3.73 -6.47
N PRO A 48 13.60 3.02 -7.16
CA PRO A 48 13.39 2.64 -8.55
C PRO A 48 12.05 1.91 -8.73
N ALA A 49 11.32 2.17 -9.82
CA ALA A 49 10.06 1.46 -10.12
C ALA A 49 10.25 -0.05 -10.37
N SER A 50 11.50 -0.50 -10.46
CA SER A 50 11.87 -1.91 -10.49
C SER A 50 12.00 -2.53 -9.09
N GLU A 51 11.74 -1.78 -8.03
CA GLU A 51 11.74 -2.28 -6.64
C GLU A 51 10.34 -2.13 -6.05
N VAL A 52 9.87 -3.19 -5.41
CA VAL A 52 8.63 -3.21 -4.63
C VAL A 52 8.92 -3.72 -3.22
N TYR A 53 8.08 -3.35 -2.26
CA TYR A 53 8.19 -3.81 -0.88
C TYR A 53 7.21 -4.97 -0.65
N MET A 54 7.75 -6.15 -0.39
CA MET A 54 6.98 -7.35 -0.13
C MET A 54 6.90 -7.61 1.37
N VAL A 55 5.68 -7.68 1.92
CA VAL A 55 5.44 -8.18 3.27
C VAL A 55 4.66 -9.49 3.13
N ASN A 56 5.31 -10.60 3.46
CA ASN A 56 4.84 -11.95 3.11
C ASN A 56 4.57 -12.06 1.59
N ASP A 57 3.32 -12.27 1.20
CA ASP A 57 2.80 -12.43 -0.16
C ASP A 57 2.03 -11.19 -0.68
N VAL A 58 2.07 -10.08 0.06
CA VAL A 58 1.41 -8.81 -0.29
C VAL A 58 2.46 -7.80 -0.75
N GLU A 59 2.22 -7.26 -1.94
CA GLU A 59 3.06 -6.25 -2.60
C GLU A 59 2.57 -4.85 -2.22
N TYR A 60 3.52 -3.95 -1.96
CA TYR A 60 3.36 -2.51 -1.85
C TYR A 60 4.40 -1.85 -2.74
N ASP A 61 4.09 -0.67 -3.28
CA ASP A 61 5.06 0.08 -4.07
C ASP A 61 6.23 0.57 -3.23
N GLY A 62 6.03 0.82 -1.93
CA GLY A 62 7.14 1.14 -1.04
C GLY A 62 6.86 1.05 0.45
N PHE A 63 7.90 1.35 1.22
CA PHE A 63 7.87 1.47 2.67
C PHE A 63 8.73 2.66 3.09
N SER A 64 8.13 3.63 3.79
CA SER A 64 8.79 4.88 4.13
C SER A 64 9.70 4.74 5.36
N PRO A 65 10.71 5.61 5.54
CA PRO A 65 11.49 5.68 6.77
C PRO A 65 10.66 5.94 8.04
N HIS A 66 9.44 6.46 7.88
CA HIS A 66 8.48 6.70 8.97
C HIS A 66 7.55 5.50 9.21
N GLN A 67 7.90 4.33 8.70
CA GLN A 67 7.16 3.08 8.87
C GLN A 67 5.75 3.07 8.26
N VAL A 68 5.57 3.75 7.12
CA VAL A 68 4.31 3.77 6.36
C VAL A 68 4.42 2.86 5.15
N LEU A 69 3.42 2.00 4.92
CA LEU A 69 3.27 1.23 3.69
C LEU A 69 2.69 2.13 2.59
N LEU A 70 3.30 2.12 1.41
CA LEU A 70 2.98 3.05 0.32
C LEU A 70 2.46 2.32 -0.91
N GLU A 71 1.39 2.84 -1.48
CA GLU A 71 0.89 2.51 -2.82
C GLU A 71 0.89 3.77 -3.69
N ALA A 72 1.29 3.65 -4.95
CA ALA A 72 1.36 4.74 -5.91
C ALA A 72 0.40 4.51 -7.09
N LYS A 73 -0.56 5.42 -7.24
CA LYS A 73 -1.51 5.43 -8.36
C LYS A 73 -1.29 6.69 -9.19
N GLY A 74 -0.61 6.51 -10.32
CA GLY A 74 -0.29 7.60 -11.25
C GLY A 74 -1.53 8.18 -11.94
N GLU A 75 -1.30 9.02 -12.93
CA GLU A 75 -2.36 9.63 -13.73
C GLU A 75 -3.15 8.57 -14.54
N GLN A 76 -4.25 9.01 -15.19
CA GLN A 76 -5.12 8.22 -16.05
C GLN A 76 -6.15 7.36 -15.31
N TYR A 77 -6.40 7.62 -14.03
CA TYR A 77 -7.49 6.95 -13.32
C TYR A 77 -8.81 7.71 -13.44
N GLN A 78 -8.76 9.03 -13.62
CA GLN A 78 -9.96 9.87 -13.71
C GLN A 78 -10.95 9.38 -14.80
N GLN A 79 -10.44 8.82 -15.90
CA GLN A 79 -11.27 8.26 -16.98
C GLN A 79 -12.17 7.08 -16.56
N PHE A 80 -11.92 6.47 -15.39
CA PHE A 80 -12.69 5.34 -14.89
C PHE A 80 -13.85 5.74 -13.98
N PHE A 81 -13.97 7.04 -13.65
CA PHE A 81 -14.97 7.57 -12.72
C PHE A 81 -15.80 8.65 -13.40
N ASP A 82 -17.05 8.81 -12.97
CA ASP A 82 -17.88 9.96 -13.37
C ASP A 82 -17.57 11.20 -12.52
N ALA A 83 -18.28 12.31 -12.78
CA ALA A 83 -18.07 13.57 -12.09
C ALA A 83 -18.27 13.46 -10.56
N ASP A 84 -19.11 12.54 -10.10
CA ASP A 84 -19.41 12.30 -8.68
C ASP A 84 -18.42 11.31 -8.03
N GLY A 85 -17.40 10.87 -8.75
CA GLY A 85 -16.40 9.91 -8.25
C GLY A 85 -16.94 8.49 -8.19
N ILE A 86 -18.03 8.20 -8.88
CA ILE A 86 -18.59 6.85 -8.97
C ILE A 86 -17.89 6.09 -10.11
N PRO A 87 -17.43 4.85 -9.89
CA PRO A 87 -16.88 4.02 -10.95
C PRO A 87 -17.85 3.89 -12.12
N LEU A 88 -17.38 4.16 -13.35
CA LEU A 88 -18.20 3.99 -14.55
C LEU A 88 -18.66 2.52 -14.68
N PRO A 89 -19.89 2.25 -15.18
CA PRO A 89 -20.45 0.90 -15.16
C PRO A 89 -19.61 -0.17 -15.87
N TRP A 90 -18.87 0.20 -16.92
CA TRP A 90 -17.98 -0.73 -17.62
C TRP A 90 -16.72 -1.05 -16.79
N PHE A 91 -16.19 -0.07 -16.05
CA PHE A 91 -15.04 -0.25 -15.19
C PHE A 91 -15.41 -1.09 -13.96
N ALA A 92 -16.52 -0.73 -13.30
CA ALA A 92 -17.02 -1.43 -12.11
C ALA A 92 -17.25 -2.94 -12.32
N ARG A 93 -17.58 -3.35 -13.55
CA ARG A 93 -17.78 -4.76 -13.94
C ARG A 93 -16.53 -5.44 -14.46
N GLY A 94 -15.47 -4.68 -14.76
CA GLY A 94 -14.24 -5.16 -15.35
C GLY A 94 -13.25 -5.73 -14.35
N GLU A 95 -12.31 -6.53 -14.85
CA GLU A 95 -11.23 -7.13 -14.05
C GLU A 95 -10.30 -6.08 -13.43
N GLY A 96 -10.16 -4.90 -14.05
CA GLY A 96 -9.38 -3.79 -13.50
C GLY A 96 -9.91 -3.31 -12.15
N PHE A 97 -11.23 -3.14 -12.01
CA PHE A 97 -11.84 -2.74 -10.74
C PHE A 97 -11.76 -3.85 -9.70
N LYS A 98 -12.00 -5.11 -10.10
CA LYS A 98 -11.84 -6.26 -9.20
C LYS A 98 -10.42 -6.34 -8.63
N GLY A 99 -9.41 -6.24 -9.50
CA GLY A 99 -8.01 -6.25 -9.10
C GLY A 99 -7.64 -5.09 -8.18
N LEU A 100 -8.13 -3.88 -8.46
CA LEU A 100 -7.93 -2.70 -7.59
C LEU A 100 -8.51 -2.93 -6.20
N MET A 101 -9.74 -3.45 -6.12
CA MET A 101 -10.39 -3.72 -4.83
C MET A 101 -9.77 -4.89 -4.07
N GLU A 102 -9.32 -5.94 -4.77
CA GLU A 102 -8.59 -7.05 -4.17
C GLU A 102 -7.24 -6.60 -3.61
N GLN A 103 -6.50 -5.77 -4.34
CA GLN A 103 -5.25 -5.18 -3.87
C GLN A 103 -5.48 -4.34 -2.60
N ALA A 104 -6.42 -3.40 -2.65
CA ALA A 104 -6.76 -2.55 -1.50
C ALA A 104 -7.14 -3.37 -0.27
N ARG A 105 -7.96 -4.42 -0.42
CA ARG A 105 -8.34 -5.32 0.68
C ARG A 105 -7.14 -6.06 1.27
N ARG A 106 -6.29 -6.66 0.43
CA ARG A 106 -5.12 -7.44 0.92
C ARG A 106 -4.12 -6.54 1.65
N GLN A 107 -3.86 -5.35 1.10
CA GLN A 107 -2.99 -4.36 1.73
C GLN A 107 -3.59 -3.85 3.05
N SER A 108 -4.86 -3.43 3.04
CA SER A 108 -5.59 -2.97 4.23
C SER A 108 -5.55 -4.00 5.37
N GLN A 109 -5.90 -5.26 5.08
CA GLN A 109 -5.93 -6.32 6.09
C GLN A 109 -4.55 -6.60 6.68
N LEU A 110 -3.51 -6.61 5.85
CA LEU A 110 -2.16 -6.88 6.33
C LEU A 110 -1.60 -5.69 7.13
N ALA A 111 -1.82 -4.45 6.67
CA ALA A 111 -1.42 -3.25 7.40
C ALA A 111 -2.06 -3.19 8.79
N GLU A 112 -3.37 -3.50 8.89
CA GLU A 112 -4.09 -3.56 10.16
C GLU A 112 -3.51 -4.63 11.11
N ARG A 113 -3.25 -5.84 10.61
CA ARG A 113 -2.64 -6.93 11.40
C ARG A 113 -1.25 -6.58 11.93
N LEU A 114 -0.49 -5.77 11.19
CA LEU A 114 0.85 -5.35 11.56
C LEU A 114 0.86 -4.08 12.43
N GLY A 115 -0.28 -3.40 12.57
CA GLY A 115 -0.35 -2.10 13.23
C GLY A 115 0.43 -1.00 12.50
N LEU A 116 0.56 -1.10 11.17
CA LEU A 116 1.27 -0.13 10.34
C LEU A 116 0.30 0.78 9.58
N PRO A 117 0.61 2.08 9.42
CA PRO A 117 -0.11 2.96 8.51
C PRO A 117 0.01 2.50 7.06
N LEU A 118 -1.05 2.73 6.29
CA LEU A 118 -1.12 2.48 4.85
C LEU A 118 -1.62 3.73 4.13
N GLU A 119 -0.81 4.22 3.20
CA GLU A 119 -1.14 5.37 2.36
C GLU A 119 -1.20 4.99 0.88
N TRP A 120 -2.30 5.35 0.23
CA TRP A 120 -2.46 5.30 -1.22
C TRP A 120 -2.27 6.71 -1.78
N HIS A 121 -1.12 6.94 -2.41
CA HIS A 121 -0.75 8.21 -3.03
C HIS A 121 -1.31 8.26 -4.45
N VAL A 122 -2.14 9.25 -4.75
CA VAL A 122 -2.85 9.38 -6.03
C VAL A 122 -2.47 10.67 -6.72
N ALA A 123 -2.14 10.60 -8.01
CA ALA A 123 -1.68 11.76 -8.78
C ALA A 123 -2.79 12.77 -9.09
N GLU A 124 -4.03 12.30 -9.23
CA GLU A 124 -5.18 13.11 -9.65
C GLU A 124 -6.10 13.42 -8.45
N ALA A 125 -6.43 14.70 -8.26
CA ALA A 125 -7.27 15.15 -7.14
C ALA A 125 -8.67 14.53 -7.17
N HIS A 126 -9.30 14.46 -8.36
CA HIS A 126 -10.62 13.86 -8.51
C HIS A 126 -10.62 12.35 -8.19
N THR A 127 -9.62 11.62 -8.71
CA THR A 127 -9.42 10.20 -8.38
C THR A 127 -9.18 9.96 -6.90
N THR A 128 -8.49 10.88 -6.21
CA THR A 128 -8.28 10.80 -4.75
C THR A 128 -9.62 10.73 -4.02
N LEU A 129 -10.53 11.66 -4.31
CA LEU A 129 -11.87 11.69 -3.71
C LEU A 129 -12.68 10.44 -4.03
N ALA A 130 -12.60 9.97 -5.28
CA ALA A 130 -13.26 8.74 -5.71
C ALA A 130 -12.77 7.51 -4.93
N PHE A 131 -11.46 7.39 -4.71
CA PHE A 131 -10.87 6.30 -3.92
C PHE A 131 -11.23 6.39 -2.44
N GLU A 132 -11.21 7.58 -1.84
CA GLU A 132 -11.65 7.78 -0.45
C GLU A 132 -13.08 7.27 -0.25
N GLN A 133 -13.99 7.66 -1.14
CA GLN A 133 -15.38 7.22 -1.09
C GLN A 133 -15.51 5.72 -1.33
N LEU A 134 -14.81 5.19 -2.33
CA LEU A 134 -14.82 3.77 -2.68
C LEU A 134 -14.34 2.89 -1.52
N PHE A 135 -13.20 3.23 -0.90
CA PHE A 135 -12.65 2.48 0.22
C PHE A 135 -13.51 2.60 1.47
N LYS A 136 -14.08 3.78 1.74
CA LYS A 136 -15.04 3.98 2.83
C LYS A 136 -16.28 3.09 2.66
N GLN A 137 -16.86 3.05 1.46
CA GLN A 137 -18.02 2.19 1.16
C GLN A 137 -17.67 0.69 1.26
N ALA A 138 -16.44 0.31 0.93
CA ALA A 138 -15.94 -1.06 1.05
C ALA A 138 -15.50 -1.44 2.48
N GLY A 139 -15.58 -0.52 3.45
CA GLY A 139 -15.19 -0.75 4.84
C GLY A 139 -13.67 -0.71 5.09
N LEU A 140 -12.86 -0.29 4.11
CA LEU A 140 -11.40 -0.22 4.17
C LEU A 140 -10.91 1.08 4.82
N LYS A 141 -11.33 1.32 6.06
CA LYS A 141 -11.17 2.60 6.77
C LYS A 141 -9.73 2.95 7.16
N ASN A 142 -8.81 1.98 7.11
CA ASN A 142 -7.40 2.15 7.47
C ASN A 142 -6.50 2.51 6.27
N ILE A 143 -7.08 2.68 5.07
CA ILE A 143 -6.36 3.23 3.92
C ILE A 143 -6.50 4.75 3.95
N GLN A 144 -5.39 5.45 4.14
CA GLN A 144 -5.35 6.90 3.94
C GLN A 144 -5.06 7.18 2.47
N VAL A 145 -5.96 7.89 1.77
CA VAL A 145 -5.72 8.30 0.39
C VAL A 145 -5.12 9.70 0.42
N VAL A 146 -4.01 9.91 -0.28
CA VAL A 146 -3.24 11.17 -0.26
C VAL A 146 -3.06 11.66 -1.69
N HIS A 147 -3.53 12.87 -1.97
CA HIS A 147 -3.29 13.50 -3.27
C HIS A 147 -1.86 14.05 -3.35
N VAL A 148 -1.06 13.54 -4.29
CA VAL A 148 0.29 14.02 -4.58
C VAL A 148 0.44 14.17 -6.09
N PRO A 149 0.41 15.38 -6.67
CA PRO A 149 0.55 15.56 -8.11
C PRO A 149 1.86 14.99 -8.67
N LEU A 150 1.82 14.41 -9.87
CA LEU A 150 3.03 14.07 -10.61
C LEU A 150 3.83 15.36 -10.89
N ARG A 151 5.10 15.39 -10.49
CA ARG A 151 5.95 16.57 -10.74
C ARG A 151 6.18 16.73 -12.25
N PRO A 152 6.34 17.95 -12.79
CA PRO A 152 6.73 18.13 -14.19
C PRO A 152 8.08 17.46 -14.51
N LYS A 153 8.27 17.05 -15.77
CA LYS A 153 9.61 16.70 -16.27
C LYS A 153 10.47 17.96 -16.24
N ARG A 154 11.69 17.85 -15.70
CA ARG A 154 12.69 18.92 -15.74
C ARG A 154 13.43 18.90 -17.07
#